data_AF-A0A2N7Q8L3-F1
#
_entry.id   AF-A0A2N7Q8L3-F1
#
_cell.length_a   1.000
_cell.length_b   1.000
_cell.length_c   1.000
_cell.angle_alpha   90.00
_cell.angle_beta   90.00
_cell.angle_gamma   90.00
#
_symmetry.space_group_name_H-M   'P 1'
#
loop_
_entity.id
_entity.type
_entity.pdbx_description
1 polymer ?
#
loop_
_entity_poly.entity_id
_entity_poly.type
_entity_poly.pdbx_seq_one_letter_code
_entity_poly.pdbx_strand_id
1 'polypeptide(L)'
;IKIVKNKLAPPFKETELILIYGQGIDKTTDLFETALNLGFITRSGSFYYFKDLRLGQGKDASRTLLEENVDLRNEIMLAVRTYFEPEAKSAADEKKQ
;
A
#
# COMPACT_ATOMS: atom_id res chain seq x y z
N ILE A 1 -11.20 0.45 -11.98
CA ILE A 1 -12.40 1.17 -11.51
C ILE A 1 -12.23 2.67 -11.77
N LYS A 2 -13.23 3.30 -12.39
CA LYS A 2 -13.25 4.75 -12.67
C LYS A 2 -14.30 5.44 -11.81
N ILE A 3 -13.91 6.48 -11.09
CA ILE A 3 -14.83 7.25 -10.26
C ILE A 3 -15.48 8.35 -11.10
N VAL A 4 -16.69 8.06 -11.61
CA VAL A 4 -17.39 8.98 -12.54
C VAL A 4 -18.00 10.20 -11.83
N LYS A 5 -18.41 10.05 -10.57
CA LYS A 5 -19.00 11.14 -9.78
C LYS A 5 -18.55 11.04 -8.34
N ASN A 6 -17.82 12.04 -7.87
CA ASN A 6 -17.45 12.21 -6.48
C ASN A 6 -17.73 13.66 -6.07
N LYS A 7 -18.49 13.86 -4.98
CA LYS A 7 -18.81 15.19 -4.43
C LYS A 7 -17.92 15.57 -3.23
N LEU A 8 -17.16 14.62 -2.69
CA LEU A 8 -16.32 14.84 -1.50
C LEU A 8 -14.86 15.08 -1.88
N ALA A 9 -14.37 14.45 -2.96
CA ALA A 9 -13.01 14.57 -3.44
C ALA A 9 -12.98 14.71 -4.97
N PRO A 10 -11.80 15.00 -5.58
CA PRO A 10 -11.67 15.16 -7.01
C PRO A 10 -12.24 13.96 -7.79
N PRO A 11 -13.17 14.18 -8.73
CA PRO A 11 -13.73 13.11 -9.56
C PRO A 11 -12.73 12.65 -10.63
N PHE A 12 -13.08 11.57 -11.34
CA PHE A 12 -12.38 11.01 -12.50
C PHE A 12 -11.02 10.36 -12.25
N LYS A 13 -10.71 9.99 -11.01
CA LYS A 13 -9.56 9.11 -10.72
C LYS A 13 -9.86 7.67 -11.19
N GLU A 14 -8.82 7.02 -11.70
CA GLU A 14 -8.82 5.64 -12.17
C GLU A 14 -7.87 4.82 -11.30
N THR A 15 -8.24 3.57 -11.02
CA THR A 15 -7.43 2.59 -10.28
C THR A 15 -7.58 1.23 -10.95
N GLU A 16 -6.49 0.49 -11.06
CA GLU A 16 -6.49 -0.88 -11.56
C GLU A 16 -6.47 -1.83 -10.36
N LEU A 17 -7.24 -2.91 -10.43
CA LEU A 17 -7.33 -3.89 -9.35
C LEU A 17 -7.15 -5.28 -9.90
N ILE A 18 -6.43 -6.11 -9.15
CA ILE A 18 -6.27 -7.52 -9.45
C ILE A 18 -7.44 -8.29 -8.82
N LEU A 19 -8.14 -9.06 -9.65
CA LEU A 19 -9.25 -9.92 -9.24
C LEU A 19 -8.81 -11.38 -9.33
N ILE A 20 -8.88 -12.08 -8.21
CA ILE A 20 -8.58 -13.51 -8.13
C ILE A 20 -9.88 -14.27 -8.06
N TYR A 21 -10.06 -15.22 -8.98
CA TYR A 21 -11.25 -16.05 -9.02
C TYR A 21 -11.39 -16.84 -7.71
N GLY A 22 -12.55 -16.73 -7.06
CA GLY A 22 -12.84 -17.41 -5.80
C GLY A 22 -12.38 -16.70 -4.51
N GLN A 23 -11.40 -15.78 -4.58
CA GLN A 23 -10.97 -14.96 -3.43
C GLN A 23 -11.47 -13.51 -3.49
N GLY A 24 -11.76 -12.99 -4.70
CA GLY A 24 -12.20 -11.62 -4.91
C GLY A 24 -11.04 -10.66 -5.11
N ILE A 25 -11.20 -9.43 -4.63
CA ILE A 25 -10.24 -8.33 -4.82
C ILE A 25 -9.03 -8.55 -3.94
N ASP A 26 -7.86 -8.58 -4.57
CA ASP A 26 -6.60 -8.76 -3.87
C ASP A 26 -6.03 -7.42 -3.38
N LYS A 27 -6.37 -7.10 -2.12
CA LYS A 27 -5.91 -5.88 -1.44
C LYS A 27 -4.41 -5.90 -1.15
N THR A 28 -3.82 -7.08 -1.00
CA THR A 28 -2.42 -7.21 -0.60
C THR A 28 -1.51 -6.85 -1.76
N THR A 29 -1.82 -7.35 -2.96
CA THR A 29 -1.04 -7.01 -4.15
C THR A 29 -1.21 -5.54 -4.54
N ASP A 30 -2.43 -4.99 -4.48
CA ASP A 30 -2.67 -3.57 -4.72
C ASP A 30 -1.87 -2.65 -3.77
N LEU A 31 -1.85 -3.00 -2.48
CA LEU A 31 -1.03 -2.30 -1.49
C LEU A 31 0.47 -2.40 -1.81
N PHE A 32 0.94 -3.59 -2.18
CA PHE A 32 2.34 -3.82 -2.52
C PHE A 32 2.79 -3.02 -3.74
N GLU A 33 1.98 -3.00 -4.80
CA GLU A 33 2.30 -2.23 -6.01
C GLU A 33 2.26 -0.73 -5.74
N THR A 34 1.28 -0.26 -4.96
CA THR A 34 1.23 1.14 -4.52
C THR A 34 2.48 1.51 -3.71
N ALA A 35 2.89 0.67 -2.77
CA ALA A 35 4.07 0.92 -1.93
C ALA A 35 5.38 0.87 -2.74
N LEU A 36 5.47 0.01 -3.76
CA LEU A 36 6.59 -0.03 -4.70
C LEU A 36 6.66 1.25 -5.55
N ASN A 37 5.52 1.71 -6.06
CA ASN A 37 5.43 2.94 -6.88
C ASN A 37 5.79 4.20 -6.08
N LEU A 38 5.46 4.23 -4.79
CA LEU A 38 5.81 5.32 -3.88
C LEU A 38 7.26 5.24 -3.35
N GLY A 39 7.96 4.14 -3.58
CA GLY A 39 9.34 3.93 -3.13
C GLY A 39 9.49 3.49 -1.67
N PHE A 40 8.40 3.13 -0.98
CA PHE A 40 8.47 2.55 0.38
C PHE A 40 9.05 1.13 0.36
N ILE A 41 8.78 0.39 -0.72
CA ILE A 41 9.36 -0.92 -0.98
C ILE A 41 10.44 -0.71 -2.04
N THR A 42 11.66 -1.20 -1.77
CA THR A 42 12.75 -1.15 -2.74
C THR A 42 12.97 -2.52 -3.34
N ARG A 43 13.36 -2.54 -4.63
CA ARG A 43 13.69 -3.76 -5.35
C ARG A 43 15.19 -3.80 -5.59
N SER A 44 15.84 -4.83 -5.07
CA SER A 44 17.24 -5.15 -5.39
C SER A 44 17.28 -6.47 -6.16
N GLY A 45 17.38 -6.38 -7.48
CA GLY A 45 17.31 -7.53 -8.38
C GLY A 45 15.97 -8.24 -8.34
N SER A 46 15.95 -9.47 -7.82
CA SER A 46 14.74 -10.28 -7.65
C SER A 46 14.15 -10.20 -6.23
N PHE A 47 14.78 -9.44 -5.33
CA PHE A 47 14.38 -9.31 -3.93
C PHE A 47 13.69 -7.98 -3.65
N TYR A 48 12.68 -8.03 -2.78
CA TYR A 48 12.00 -6.86 -2.26
C TYR A 48 12.36 -6.61 -0.80
N TYR A 49 12.52 -5.34 -0.46
CA TYR A 49 12.89 -4.87 0.87
C TYR A 49 11.91 -3.80 1.33
N PHE A 50 11.53 -3.87 2.59
CA PHE A 50 10.78 -2.81 3.27
C PHE A 50 11.59 -2.32 4.46
N LYS A 51 12.00 -1.04 4.41
CA LYS A 51 12.95 -0.41 5.35
C LYS A 51 14.29 -1.16 5.40
N ASP A 52 14.37 -2.22 6.22
CA ASP A 52 15.53 -3.10 6.38
C ASP A 52 15.17 -4.60 6.38
N LEU A 53 13.88 -4.92 6.25
CA LEU A 53 13.37 -6.29 6.25
C LEU A 53 13.24 -6.82 4.82
N ARG A 54 13.77 -8.02 4.59
CA ARG A 54 13.65 -8.71 3.30
C ARG A 54 12.28 -9.39 3.21
N LEU A 55 11.45 -8.94 2.27
CA LEU A 55 10.10 -9.47 2.05
C LEU A 55 10.09 -10.79 1.27
N GLY A 56 11.12 -11.04 0.46
CA GLY A 56 11.25 -12.30 -0.28
C GLY A 56 11.68 -12.11 -1.74
N GLN A 57 11.72 -13.23 -2.47
CA GLN A 57 12.04 -13.23 -3.90
C GLN A 57 10.74 -13.16 -4.72
N GLY A 58 10.62 -12.14 -5.57
CA GLY A 58 9.46 -12.00 -6.45
C GLY A 58 8.20 -11.50 -5.73
N LYS A 59 7.16 -11.27 -6.52
CA LYS A 59 5.90 -10.67 -6.05
C LYS A 59 5.10 -11.67 -5.20
N ASP A 60 4.99 -12.92 -5.62
CA ASP A 60 4.21 -13.95 -4.93
C ASP A 60 4.71 -14.23 -3.51
N ALA A 61 6.02 -14.39 -3.32
CA ALA A 61 6.58 -14.63 -1.98
C ALA A 61 6.36 -13.44 -1.04
N SER A 62 6.51 -12.21 -1.57
CA SER A 62 6.28 -10.98 -0.79
C SER A 62 4.82 -10.85 -0.40
N ARG A 63 3.91 -11.23 -1.29
CA ARG A 63 2.47 -11.25 -1.03
C ARG A 63 2.10 -12.26 0.06
N THR A 64 2.58 -13.50 -0.03
CA THR A 64 2.31 -14.52 1.01
C THR A 64 2.78 -14.03 2.38
N LEU A 65 3.98 -13.43 2.44
CA LEU A 65 4.50 -12.88 3.69
C LEU A 65 3.64 -11.74 4.24
N LEU A 66 3.08 -10.88 3.38
CA LEU A 66 2.17 -9.80 3.78
C LEU A 66 0.77 -10.29 4.18
N GLU A 67 0.33 -11.43 3.65
CA GLU A 67 -0.91 -12.09 4.07
C GLU A 67 -0.76 -12.74 5.44
N GLU A 68 0.39 -13.39 5.71
CA GLU A 68 0.70 -14.01 6.99
C GLU A 68 1.01 -12.98 8.08
N ASN A 69 1.73 -11.91 7.74
CA ASN A 69 2.16 -10.89 8.70
C ASN A 69 1.32 -9.61 8.59
N VAL A 70 0.18 -9.63 9.30
CA VAL A 70 -0.79 -8.53 9.32
C VAL A 70 -0.20 -7.24 9.90
N ASP A 71 0.76 -7.34 10.83
CA ASP A 71 1.40 -6.18 11.45
C ASP A 71 2.24 -5.40 10.42
N LEU A 72 3.06 -6.09 9.64
CA LEU A 72 3.84 -5.48 8.55
C LEU A 72 2.92 -4.85 7.49
N ARG A 73 1.82 -5.53 7.15
CA ARG A 73 0.83 -5.00 6.20
C ARG A 73 0.22 -3.69 6.71
N ASN A 74 -0.15 -3.63 7.99
CA ASN A 74 -0.73 -2.44 8.60
C ASN A 74 0.28 -1.28 8.65
N GLU A 75 1.55 -1.58 8.92
CA GLU A 75 2.61 -0.58 8.92
C GLU A 75 2.80 0.05 7.53
N ILE A 76 2.84 -0.77 6.48
CA ILE A 76 2.91 -0.30 5.09
C ILE A 76 1.66 0.51 4.73
N MET A 77 0.48 0.03 5.10
CA MET A 77 -0.79 0.73 4.86
C MET A 77 -0.81 2.10 5.53
N LEU A 78 -0.32 2.21 6.77
CA LEU A 78 -0.24 3.48 7.49
C LEU A 78 0.74 4.45 6.81
N ALA A 79 1.91 3.96 6.37
CA ALA A 79 2.90 4.76 5.66
C ALA A 79 2.36 5.30 4.33
N VAL A 80 1.71 4.45 3.53
CA VAL A 80 1.08 4.82 2.26
C VAL A 80 -0.04 5.84 2.47
N ARG A 81 -0.90 5.63 3.47
CA ARG A 81 -2.01 6.56 3.76
C ARG A 81 -1.50 7.92 4.21
N THR A 82 -0.47 7.95 5.06
CA THR A 82 0.19 9.17 5.51
C THR A 82 0.73 10.00 4.34
N TYR A 83 1.22 9.34 3.29
CA TYR A 83 1.74 10.03 2.10
C TYR A 83 0.63 10.76 1.31
N PHE A 84 -0.56 10.16 1.20
CA PHE A 84 -1.67 10.73 0.42
C PHE A 84 -2.56 11.71 1.20
N GLU A 85 -2.61 11.60 2.53
CA GLU A 85 -3.33 12.52 3.41
C GLU A 85 -2.32 13.41 4.19
N PRO A 86 -1.75 14.46 3.58
CA PRO A 86 -0.88 15.39 4.31
C PRO A 86 -1.66 16.18 5.38
N GLU A 87 -2.98 16.35 5.23
CA GLU A 87 -3.79 17.18 6.13
C GLU A 87 -4.16 16.54 7.46
N ALA A 88 -3.94 15.24 7.66
CA ALA A 88 -4.19 14.59 8.95
C ALA A 88 -3.03 14.78 9.96
N LYS A 89 -1.87 15.29 9.51
CA LYS A 89 -0.67 15.46 10.35
C LYS A 89 -0.44 16.87 10.90
N SER A 90 -1.24 17.88 10.53
CA SER A 90 -1.20 19.15 11.27
C SER A 90 -1.91 19.07 12.64
N ALA A 91 -2.63 17.98 12.95
CA ALA A 91 -3.37 17.83 14.21
C ALA A 91 -2.81 16.76 15.18
N ALA A 92 -1.83 15.93 14.77
CA ALA A 92 -1.31 14.84 15.61
C ALA A 92 0.11 15.07 16.13
N ASP A 93 0.90 15.96 15.52
CA ASP A 93 2.26 16.30 15.99
C ASP A 93 2.28 17.36 17.12
N GLU A 94 1.15 17.99 17.47
CA GLU A 94 1.07 18.97 18.58
C GLU A 94 0.80 18.39 19.98
N LYS A 95 0.60 17.07 20.16
CA LYS A 95 0.36 16.48 21.50
C LYS A 95 1.58 15.80 22.13
N LYS A 96 2.79 16.14 21.67
CA LYS A 96 4.03 15.72 22.33
C LYS A 96 5.01 16.89 22.44
N GLN A 97 4.56 18.00 23.03
CA GLN A 97 5.43 19.01 23.62
C GLN A 97 4.90 19.42 24.99
#